data_AF-A0A7S2MPV1-F1
#
_entry.id   AF-A0A7S2MPV1-F1
#
_cell.length_a   1.000
_cell.length_b   1.000
_cell.length_c   1.000
_cell.angle_alpha   90.00
_cell.angle_beta   90.00
_cell.angle_gamma   90.00
#
_symmetry.space_group_name_H-M   'P 1'
#
loop_
_entity.id
_entity.type
_entity.pdbx_description
1 polymer ?
#
loop_
_entity_poly.entity_id
_entity_poly.type
_entity_poly.pdbx_seq_one_letter_code
_entity_poly.pdbx_strand_id
1 'polypeptide(L)'
;MRLHLQRCRASRPALALAFLTSTAAFYLPGVAPIQYPEGAQVDLKVNKLTSVKTQLPYGYYVLPYCKPESIQDSVENLGEILVGDIIENSPYDIKMMQNMTCKVLCKLPLTKEAKDKFRSMIDDEYLVNWIVDNLPAATRYTRMAEGGDFTYMNGFPVGIERNGRYYVHNHVKLLLKYHSNKENFEGYRIVGFEVEPHSMTQAIRKDPTEPGGLVGMCQEGAATPVFDIDLHDEIVFTYDVQWNDSPQRWASRWDNYLKMTGGQIHWFSILNSLLIMLFLSGMVAMILLRTLYRDITKYNELATAEEAAEETGWKLLHGDVFRKPRHSKLLAVSVGSGVQILGMCVVTLVFALLGFLSPAHR
;
A
#
# COMPACT_ATOMS: atom_id res chain seq x y z
N MET A 1 -21.43 -14.36 74.04
CA MET A 1 -21.95 -15.44 73.17
C MET A 1 -21.83 -14.96 71.72
N ARG A 2 -20.87 -15.52 70.97
CA ARG A 2 -20.65 -15.49 69.50
C ARG A 2 -20.68 -14.10 68.81
N LEU A 3 -19.56 -13.36 68.63
CA LEU A 3 -18.38 -13.60 67.78
C LEU A 3 -18.71 -14.06 66.34
N HIS A 4 -18.80 -13.12 65.40
CA HIS A 4 -18.12 -13.14 64.09
C HIS A 4 -18.34 -11.82 63.33
N LEU A 5 -17.49 -10.83 63.62
CA LEU A 5 -17.22 -9.70 62.73
C LEU A 5 -16.21 -10.19 61.67
N GLN A 6 -16.71 -10.51 60.48
CA GLN A 6 -15.87 -10.90 59.36
C GLN A 6 -15.28 -9.65 58.71
N ARG A 7 -14.04 -9.33 59.10
CA ARG A 7 -13.14 -8.43 58.36
C ARG A 7 -12.95 -8.98 56.93
N CYS A 8 -13.62 -8.37 55.94
CA CYS A 8 -13.16 -8.48 54.56
C CYS A 8 -12.10 -7.41 54.33
N ARG A 9 -10.86 -7.89 54.36
CA ARG A 9 -9.60 -7.20 54.15
C ARG A 9 -9.63 -6.43 52.83
N ALA A 10 -9.63 -5.10 52.92
CA ALA A 10 -9.21 -4.22 51.85
C ALA A 10 -7.72 -4.47 51.58
N SER A 11 -7.39 -5.36 50.63
CA SER A 11 -6.01 -5.58 50.20
C SER A 11 -5.96 -6.17 48.79
N ARG A 12 -6.49 -5.45 47.80
CA ARG A 12 -6.16 -5.65 46.38
C ARG A 12 -6.19 -4.35 45.56
N PRO A 13 -5.26 -3.40 45.80
CA PRO A 13 -4.80 -2.52 44.72
C PRO A 13 -3.35 -2.82 44.30
N ALA A 14 -2.72 -3.87 44.83
CA ALA A 14 -1.34 -4.22 44.49
C ALA A 14 -1.22 -5.14 43.25
N LEU A 15 -2.26 -5.92 42.91
CA LEU A 15 -2.20 -6.85 41.77
C LEU A 15 -2.46 -6.15 40.42
N ALA A 16 -3.07 -4.96 40.42
CA ALA A 16 -3.32 -4.19 39.20
C ALA A 16 -2.08 -3.40 38.73
N LEU A 17 -1.12 -3.11 39.63
CA LEU A 17 0.13 -2.43 39.27
C LEU A 17 1.22 -3.39 38.71
N ALA A 18 1.05 -4.71 38.85
CA ALA A 18 2.02 -5.69 38.38
C ALA A 18 1.94 -5.99 36.87
N PHE A 19 0.95 -5.45 36.15
CA PHE A 19 0.82 -5.57 34.69
C PHE A 19 1.46 -4.42 33.90
N LEU A 20 2.19 -3.52 34.57
CA LEU A 20 2.94 -2.42 33.92
C LEU A 20 4.33 -2.84 33.39
N THR A 21 4.63 -4.13 33.34
CA THR A 21 5.94 -4.60 32.88
C THR A 21 6.04 -4.60 31.36
N SER A 22 6.91 -3.72 30.87
CA SER A 22 7.52 -3.71 29.54
C SER A 22 6.56 -3.64 28.37
N THR A 23 6.06 -2.42 28.11
CA THR A 23 5.74 -2.06 26.72
C THR A 23 7.04 -2.07 25.93
N ALA A 24 7.34 -3.18 25.26
CA ALA A 24 8.25 -3.14 24.13
C ALA A 24 7.58 -2.22 23.10
N ALA A 25 8.16 -1.04 22.87
CA ALA A 25 7.66 -0.14 21.84
C ALA A 25 7.70 -0.92 20.52
N PHE A 26 6.53 -1.26 19.99
CA PHE A 26 6.41 -1.92 18.70
C PHE A 26 6.71 -0.87 17.64
N TYR A 27 7.91 -0.96 17.05
CA TYR A 27 8.26 -0.18 15.88
C TYR A 27 7.42 -0.71 14.71
N LEU A 28 6.53 0.14 14.19
CA LEU A 28 5.88 -0.10 12.91
C LEU A 28 6.87 0.31 11.81
N PRO A 29 7.48 -0.63 11.08
CA PRO A 29 8.30 -0.29 9.92
C PRO A 29 7.47 0.57 8.95
N GLY A 30 8.08 1.62 8.41
CA GLY A 30 7.43 2.58 7.51
C GLY A 30 6.91 3.89 8.14
N VAL A 31 6.71 3.91 9.46
CA VAL A 31 6.08 5.07 10.14
C VAL A 31 7.08 6.17 10.52
N ALA A 32 8.34 5.82 10.77
CA ALA A 32 9.37 6.79 11.14
C ALA A 32 10.23 7.21 9.94
N PRO A 33 10.62 8.50 9.84
CA PRO A 33 11.47 8.97 8.75
C PRO A 33 12.88 8.39 8.85
N ILE A 34 13.34 7.76 7.77
CA ILE A 34 14.74 7.37 7.60
C ILE A 34 15.56 8.60 7.24
N GLN A 35 16.69 8.79 7.93
CA GLN A 35 17.63 9.89 7.69
C GLN A 35 18.91 9.31 7.10
N TYR A 36 19.20 9.68 5.86
CA TYR A 36 20.39 9.22 5.15
C TYR A 36 21.52 10.24 5.35
N PRO A 37 22.70 9.82 5.84
CA PRO A 37 23.90 10.66 5.75
C PRO A 37 24.35 10.78 4.28
N GLU A 38 25.18 11.77 4.01
CA GLU A 38 25.77 11.95 2.68
C GLU A 38 26.59 10.71 2.29
N GLY A 39 26.41 10.22 1.05
CA GLY A 39 27.10 9.02 0.56
C GLY A 39 26.56 7.68 1.10
N ALA A 40 25.51 7.68 1.93
CA ALA A 40 24.85 6.45 2.35
C ALA A 40 24.31 5.64 1.17
N GLN A 41 24.30 4.31 1.29
CA GLN A 41 23.64 3.45 0.32
C GLN A 41 22.12 3.66 0.38
N VAL A 42 21.49 3.81 -0.78
CA VAL A 42 20.03 3.87 -0.93
C VAL A 42 19.60 2.64 -1.70
N ASP A 43 18.84 1.76 -1.05
CA ASP A 43 18.40 0.51 -1.66
C ASP A 43 17.22 0.76 -2.61
N LEU A 44 17.42 0.46 -3.89
CA LEU A 44 16.34 0.34 -4.85
C LEU A 44 15.82 -1.09 -4.82
N LYS A 45 14.53 -1.24 -4.55
CA LYS A 45 13.83 -2.53 -4.53
C LYS A 45 12.96 -2.67 -5.77
N VAL A 46 12.87 -3.89 -6.29
CA VAL A 46 12.00 -4.22 -7.41
C VAL A 46 10.80 -5.00 -6.89
N ASN A 47 9.63 -4.79 -7.49
CA ASN A 47 8.41 -5.51 -7.14
C ASN A 47 7.87 -6.24 -8.37
N LYS A 48 6.60 -6.04 -8.71
CA LYS A 48 5.89 -6.71 -9.79
C LYS A 48 5.76 -5.85 -11.04
N LEU A 49 5.60 -6.52 -12.17
CA LEU A 49 5.09 -5.97 -13.42
C LEU A 49 3.56 -5.97 -13.36
N THR A 50 2.93 -4.83 -13.65
CA THR A 50 1.47 -4.68 -13.67
C THR A 50 1.01 -4.12 -15.00
N SER A 51 -0.06 -4.64 -15.56
CA SER A 51 -0.65 -4.16 -16.81
C SER A 51 -1.98 -3.47 -16.55
N VAL A 52 -2.33 -2.52 -17.41
CA VAL A 52 -3.69 -1.93 -17.48
C VAL A 52 -4.65 -2.79 -18.31
N LYS A 53 -4.12 -3.67 -19.17
CA LYS A 53 -4.90 -4.57 -20.04
C LYS A 53 -5.20 -5.91 -19.37
N THR A 54 -4.25 -6.47 -18.64
CA THR A 54 -4.37 -7.78 -17.99
C THR A 54 -4.48 -7.63 -16.46
N GLN A 55 -5.08 -8.63 -15.81
CA GLN A 55 -5.22 -8.66 -14.34
C GLN A 55 -4.13 -9.49 -13.65
N LEU A 56 -3.17 -10.02 -14.41
CA LEU A 56 -2.14 -10.95 -13.91
C LEU A 56 -0.82 -10.19 -13.70
N PRO A 57 -0.37 -10.01 -12.45
CA PRO A 57 0.96 -9.47 -12.19
C PRO A 57 2.03 -10.55 -12.40
N TYR A 58 3.22 -10.12 -12.83
CA TYR A 58 4.41 -10.96 -12.94
C TYR A 58 5.54 -10.43 -12.04
N GLY A 59 6.42 -11.29 -11.56
CA GLY A 59 7.63 -10.84 -10.86
C GLY A 59 8.58 -10.07 -11.80
N TYR A 60 9.34 -9.11 -11.27
CA TYR A 60 10.28 -8.30 -12.07
C TYR A 60 11.25 -9.16 -12.88
N TYR A 61 11.82 -10.20 -12.26
CA TYR A 61 12.83 -11.09 -12.87
C TYR A 61 12.28 -12.15 -13.84
N VAL A 62 10.98 -12.10 -14.18
CA VAL A 62 10.41 -12.88 -15.28
C VAL A 62 10.95 -12.39 -16.63
N LEU A 63 11.15 -11.08 -16.74
CA LEU A 63 11.88 -10.46 -17.83
C LEU A 63 13.39 -10.60 -17.61
N PRO A 64 14.19 -10.69 -18.69
CA PRO A 64 15.63 -10.86 -18.61
C PRO A 64 16.32 -9.54 -18.27
N TYR A 65 16.03 -9.01 -17.09
CA TYR A 65 16.74 -7.88 -16.48
C TYR A 65 18.02 -8.34 -15.77
N CYS A 66 18.86 -7.37 -15.40
CA CYS A 66 20.07 -7.61 -14.61
C CYS A 66 19.70 -8.16 -13.23
N LYS A 67 20.30 -9.30 -12.85
CA LYS A 67 20.09 -9.95 -11.55
C LYS A 67 21.29 -9.70 -10.63
N PRO A 68 21.08 -9.48 -9.32
CA PRO A 68 22.16 -9.48 -8.35
C PRO A 68 22.70 -10.90 -8.13
N GLU A 69 23.82 -11.05 -7.42
CA GLU A 69 24.43 -12.35 -7.11
C GLU A 69 23.48 -13.30 -6.37
N SER A 70 22.72 -12.77 -5.42
CA SER A 70 21.64 -13.47 -4.72
C SER A 70 20.39 -12.62 -4.70
N ILE A 71 19.28 -13.16 -5.18
CA ILE A 71 17.96 -12.56 -5.03
C ILE A 71 17.49 -12.83 -3.59
N GLN A 72 17.19 -11.77 -2.87
CA GLN A 72 16.70 -11.80 -1.49
C GLN A 72 15.37 -11.06 -1.42
N ASP A 73 14.38 -11.72 -0.82
CA ASP A 73 13.07 -11.14 -0.58
C ASP A 73 13.16 -10.18 0.61
N SER A 74 12.78 -8.93 0.40
CA SER A 74 12.65 -7.94 1.48
C SER A 74 11.17 -7.80 1.84
N VAL A 75 10.70 -8.62 2.76
CA VAL A 75 9.35 -8.49 3.30
C VAL A 75 9.38 -7.49 4.45
N GLU A 76 8.70 -6.35 4.33
CA GLU A 76 8.70 -5.33 5.38
C GLU A 76 7.48 -5.45 6.30
N ASN A 77 6.33 -5.93 5.79
CA ASN A 77 5.12 -6.02 6.60
C ASN A 77 4.22 -7.23 6.27
N LEU A 78 3.35 -7.57 7.24
CA LEU A 78 2.37 -8.66 7.11
C LEU A 78 1.35 -8.39 6.00
N GLY A 79 1.08 -7.13 5.68
CA GLY A 79 0.15 -6.74 4.62
C GLY A 79 0.64 -7.11 3.22
N GLU A 80 1.94 -6.97 2.95
CA GLU A 80 2.60 -7.35 1.70
C GLU A 80 2.49 -8.86 1.47
N ILE A 81 2.68 -9.66 2.52
CA ILE A 81 2.50 -11.11 2.45
C ILE A 81 1.06 -11.47 2.08
N LEU A 82 0.07 -10.81 2.70
CA LEU A 82 -1.35 -11.06 2.44
C LEU A 82 -1.81 -10.60 1.05
N VAL A 83 -1.20 -9.53 0.52
CA VAL A 83 -1.44 -9.03 -0.83
C VAL A 83 -0.68 -9.85 -1.88
N GLY A 84 0.32 -10.64 -1.45
CA GLY A 84 1.18 -11.41 -2.34
C GLY A 84 2.19 -10.55 -3.08
N ASP A 85 2.62 -9.43 -2.48
CA ASP A 85 3.70 -8.61 -3.04
C ASP A 85 5.04 -9.34 -2.87
N ILE A 86 5.84 -9.35 -3.94
CA ILE A 86 7.16 -9.98 -3.98
C ILE A 86 8.15 -8.85 -4.21
N ILE A 87 8.69 -8.31 -3.11
CA ILE A 87 9.66 -7.22 -3.15
C ILE A 87 11.05 -7.83 -3.03
N GLU A 88 11.87 -7.64 -4.06
CA GLU A 88 13.20 -8.23 -4.19
C GLU A 88 14.27 -7.13 -4.24
N ASN A 89 15.50 -7.48 -3.85
CA ASN A 89 16.66 -6.60 -4.00
C ASN A 89 17.04 -6.41 -5.48
N SER A 90 17.68 -5.29 -5.78
CA SER A 90 18.14 -4.96 -7.14
C SER A 90 19.66 -4.74 -7.19
N PRO A 91 20.29 -4.84 -8.37
CA PRO A 91 21.73 -4.59 -8.51
C PRO A 91 22.08 -3.10 -8.69
N TYR A 92 21.13 -2.18 -8.53
CA TYR A 92 21.37 -0.75 -8.68
C TYR A 92 22.16 -0.22 -7.48
N ASP A 93 23.24 0.51 -7.76
CA ASP A 93 24.10 1.09 -6.75
C ASP A 93 23.91 2.60 -6.70
N ILE A 94 23.04 3.03 -5.78
CA ILE A 94 22.64 4.42 -5.58
C ILE A 94 23.22 4.89 -4.25
N LYS A 95 23.96 6.01 -4.31
CA LYS A 95 24.51 6.67 -3.12
C LYS A 95 23.86 8.02 -2.93
N MET A 96 23.51 8.32 -1.68
CA MET A 96 22.86 9.56 -1.29
C MET A 96 23.72 10.76 -1.70
N MET A 97 23.11 11.75 -2.36
CA MET A 97 23.75 12.98 -2.86
C MET A 97 24.83 12.80 -3.94
N GLN A 98 24.97 11.61 -4.53
CA GLN A 98 25.91 11.36 -5.61
C GLN A 98 25.19 11.25 -6.95
N ASN A 99 25.32 12.28 -7.78
CA ASN A 99 24.79 12.25 -9.15
C ASN A 99 25.67 11.36 -10.02
N MET A 100 25.04 10.48 -10.78
CA MET A 100 25.70 9.55 -11.70
C MET A 100 25.03 9.63 -13.07
N THR A 101 25.82 9.53 -14.13
CA THR A 101 25.31 9.56 -15.51
C THR A 101 25.85 8.37 -16.28
N CYS A 102 24.96 7.68 -16.98
CA CYS A 102 25.20 6.57 -17.88
C CYS A 102 26.00 5.41 -17.25
N LYS A 103 25.69 5.09 -15.99
CA LYS A 103 26.29 3.95 -15.30
C LYS A 103 25.74 2.67 -15.91
N VAL A 104 26.64 1.77 -16.35
CA VAL A 104 26.25 0.47 -16.90
C VAL A 104 25.89 -0.46 -15.76
N LEU A 105 24.68 -1.03 -15.82
CA LEU A 105 24.22 -2.02 -14.86
C LEU A 105 24.68 -3.42 -15.28
N CYS A 106 24.31 -3.83 -16.49
CA CYS A 106 24.79 -5.07 -17.08
C CYS A 106 24.56 -5.11 -18.58
N LYS A 107 25.18 -6.11 -19.23
CA LYS A 107 25.01 -6.43 -20.64
C LYS A 107 24.49 -7.85 -20.76
N LEU A 108 23.40 -8.05 -21.49
CA LEU A 108 22.71 -9.34 -21.62
C LEU A 108 22.51 -9.72 -23.09
N PRO A 109 22.62 -11.02 -23.44
CA PRO A 109 22.26 -11.51 -24.76
C PRO A 109 20.73 -11.52 -24.94
N LEU A 110 20.25 -11.03 -26.07
CA LEU A 110 18.85 -11.10 -26.48
C LEU A 110 18.58 -12.38 -27.24
N THR A 111 18.30 -13.46 -26.50
CA THR A 111 17.81 -14.72 -27.10
C THR A 111 16.42 -14.53 -27.73
N LYS A 112 16.03 -15.41 -28.64
CA LYS A 112 14.69 -15.37 -29.25
C LYS A 112 13.57 -15.36 -28.20
N GLU A 113 13.69 -16.20 -27.18
CA GLU A 113 12.74 -16.25 -26.05
C GLU A 113 12.68 -14.94 -25.26
N ALA A 114 13.83 -14.29 -25.03
CA ALA A 114 13.90 -12.99 -24.37
C ALA A 114 13.17 -11.92 -25.20
N LYS A 115 13.39 -11.90 -26.53
CA LYS A 115 12.71 -10.97 -27.43
C LYS A 115 11.20 -11.18 -27.41
N ASP A 116 10.75 -12.43 -27.51
CA ASP A 116 9.33 -12.78 -27.51
C ASP A 116 8.64 -12.38 -26.19
N LYS A 117 9.31 -12.58 -25.04
CA LYS A 117 8.82 -12.11 -23.73
C LYS A 117 8.68 -10.59 -23.67
N PHE A 118 9.69 -9.85 -24.12
CA PHE A 118 9.59 -8.38 -24.15
C PHE A 118 8.46 -7.91 -25.05
N ARG A 119 8.28 -8.49 -26.24
CA ARG A 119 7.17 -8.13 -27.14
C ARG A 119 5.82 -8.34 -26.47
N SER A 120 5.58 -9.53 -25.90
CA SER A 120 4.34 -9.84 -25.20
C SER A 120 4.06 -8.87 -24.05
N MET A 121 5.08 -8.50 -23.28
CA MET A 121 4.91 -7.55 -22.16
C MET A 121 4.70 -6.10 -22.62
N ILE A 122 5.24 -5.73 -23.79
CA ILE A 122 5.02 -4.41 -24.39
C ILE A 122 3.61 -4.32 -24.98
N ASP A 123 3.14 -5.34 -25.69
CA ASP A 123 1.80 -5.42 -26.28
C ASP A 123 0.70 -5.30 -25.21
N ASP A 124 0.92 -5.99 -24.09
CA ASP A 124 0.04 -5.96 -22.93
C ASP A 124 0.23 -4.70 -22.05
N GLU A 125 1.09 -3.74 -22.42
CA GLU A 125 1.32 -2.49 -21.70
C GLU A 125 1.71 -2.70 -20.22
N TYR A 126 2.63 -3.64 -19.96
CA TYR A 126 3.14 -3.84 -18.61
C TYR A 126 4.01 -2.65 -18.16
N LEU A 127 3.78 -2.26 -16.91
CA LEU A 127 4.51 -1.25 -16.16
C LEU A 127 5.39 -1.94 -15.12
N VAL A 128 6.62 -1.47 -15.00
CA VAL A 128 7.60 -1.87 -13.99
C VAL A 128 7.36 -1.07 -12.71
N ASN A 129 7.14 -1.75 -11.58
CA ASN A 129 7.03 -1.11 -10.27
C ASN A 129 8.32 -1.28 -9.47
N TRP A 130 8.96 -0.15 -9.14
CA TRP A 130 10.10 -0.07 -8.24
C TRP A 130 9.74 0.69 -6.98
N ILE A 131 10.54 0.48 -5.93
CA ILE A 131 10.32 1.07 -4.61
C ILE A 131 11.67 1.58 -4.08
N VAL A 132 11.70 2.81 -3.57
CA VAL A 132 12.83 3.40 -2.85
C VAL A 132 12.30 4.08 -1.59
N ASP A 133 12.83 3.76 -0.41
CA ASP A 133 12.39 4.35 0.86
C ASP A 133 10.86 4.26 1.07
N ASN A 134 10.27 3.14 0.66
CA ASN A 134 8.81 2.87 0.60
C ASN A 134 8.02 3.71 -0.40
N LEU A 135 8.65 4.62 -1.15
CA LEU A 135 8.00 5.36 -2.23
C LEU A 135 7.99 4.54 -3.52
N PRO A 136 6.84 4.41 -4.20
CA PRO A 136 6.80 3.79 -5.51
C PRO A 136 7.45 4.69 -6.56
N ALA A 137 8.02 4.09 -7.60
CA ALA A 137 8.46 4.83 -8.77
C ALA A 137 7.26 5.49 -9.45
N ALA A 138 7.37 6.78 -9.76
CA ALA A 138 6.37 7.47 -10.58
C ALA A 138 6.97 7.98 -11.89
N THR A 139 6.24 7.79 -12.97
CA THR A 139 6.54 8.43 -14.25
C THR A 139 5.68 9.67 -14.40
N ARG A 140 6.30 10.79 -14.75
CA ARG A 140 5.59 12.04 -15.06
C ARG A 140 5.15 12.02 -16.52
N TYR A 141 3.85 12.14 -16.76
CA TYR A 141 3.26 12.25 -18.09
C TYR A 141 2.66 13.64 -18.28
N THR A 142 3.01 14.30 -19.40
CA THR A 142 2.42 15.60 -19.74
C THR A 142 1.17 15.35 -20.58
N ARG A 143 0.00 15.79 -20.12
CA ARG A 143 -1.19 15.73 -20.96
C ARG A 143 -1.03 16.75 -22.08
N MET A 144 -0.93 16.30 -23.33
CA MET A 144 -0.83 17.20 -24.50
C MET A 144 -2.10 18.04 -24.73
N ALA A 145 -3.19 17.75 -24.02
CA ALA A 145 -4.44 18.50 -24.09
C ALA A 145 -4.56 19.47 -22.90
N GLU A 146 -4.51 20.77 -23.22
CA GLU A 146 -4.87 21.95 -22.40
C GLU A 146 -4.22 22.08 -21.03
N GLY A 147 -3.20 22.97 -20.94
CA GLY A 147 -2.79 23.59 -19.66
C GLY A 147 -1.46 23.15 -19.06
N GLY A 148 -0.74 22.21 -19.70
CA GLY A 148 0.59 21.79 -19.22
C GLY A 148 0.56 21.10 -17.85
N ASP A 149 -0.61 20.60 -17.44
CA ASP A 149 -0.75 19.89 -16.17
C ASP A 149 -0.12 18.49 -16.30
N PHE A 150 0.67 18.11 -15.31
CA PHE A 150 1.41 16.86 -15.33
C PHE A 150 0.66 15.84 -14.49
N THR A 151 0.32 14.71 -15.10
CA THR A 151 -0.24 13.57 -14.38
C THR A 151 0.90 12.61 -14.09
N TYR A 152 0.93 12.08 -12.89
CA TYR A 152 1.87 11.04 -12.55
C TYR A 152 1.19 9.67 -12.66
N MET A 153 1.94 8.68 -13.11
CA MET A 153 1.53 7.30 -13.18
C MET A 153 2.45 6.45 -12.32
N ASN A 154 1.89 5.47 -11.62
CA ASN A 154 2.68 4.51 -10.87
C ASN A 154 3.45 3.59 -11.83
N GLY A 155 4.73 3.36 -11.55
CA GLY A 155 5.64 2.61 -12.41
C GLY A 155 5.99 3.31 -13.72
N PHE A 156 6.68 2.59 -14.59
CA PHE A 156 7.06 3.05 -15.93
C PHE A 156 6.92 1.90 -16.94
N PRO A 157 6.59 2.15 -18.21
CA PRO A 157 6.40 1.09 -19.20
C PRO A 157 7.69 0.28 -19.42
N VAL A 158 7.53 -1.02 -19.69
CA VAL A 158 8.66 -1.90 -20.11
C VAL A 158 9.26 -1.43 -21.44
N GLY A 159 8.41 -0.92 -22.34
CA GLY A 159 8.77 -0.47 -23.67
C GLY A 159 7.57 0.13 -24.39
N ILE A 160 7.75 0.49 -25.65
CA ILE A 160 6.73 1.09 -26.51
C ILE A 160 6.72 0.35 -27.83
N GLU A 161 5.52 0.03 -28.32
CA GLU A 161 5.29 -0.41 -29.70
C GLU A 161 4.97 0.82 -30.57
N ARG A 162 5.63 0.93 -31.72
CA ARG A 162 5.33 1.99 -32.71
C ARG A 162 5.57 1.49 -34.13
N ASN A 163 4.51 1.46 -34.93
CA ASN A 163 4.53 1.04 -36.34
C ASN A 163 5.01 -0.41 -36.54
N GLY A 164 4.61 -1.33 -35.66
CA GLY A 164 4.97 -2.75 -35.69
C GLY A 164 6.40 -3.03 -35.22
N ARG A 165 7.07 -2.05 -34.62
CA ARG A 165 8.42 -2.18 -34.05
C ARG A 165 8.39 -1.98 -32.54
N TYR A 166 9.23 -2.74 -31.85
CA TYR A 166 9.24 -2.82 -30.40
C TYR A 166 10.51 -2.16 -29.85
N TYR A 167 10.31 -1.17 -28.99
CA TYR A 167 11.37 -0.40 -28.38
C TYR A 167 11.38 -0.65 -26.88
N VAL A 168 12.43 -1.31 -26.38
CA VAL A 168 12.57 -1.59 -24.96
C VAL A 168 13.17 -0.37 -24.26
N HIS A 169 12.67 -0.04 -23.08
CA HIS A 169 13.28 0.95 -22.20
C HIS A 169 14.47 0.32 -21.47
N ASN A 170 15.64 0.48 -22.06
CA ASN A 170 16.90 -0.06 -21.53
C ASN A 170 17.71 0.97 -20.73
N HIS A 171 17.37 2.25 -20.83
CA HIS A 171 17.96 3.33 -20.04
C HIS A 171 16.91 3.95 -19.13
N VAL A 172 17.23 4.12 -17.85
CA VAL A 172 16.34 4.77 -16.88
C VAL A 172 17.04 5.92 -16.20
N LYS A 173 16.38 7.06 -16.09
CA LYS A 173 16.87 8.20 -15.34
C LYS A 173 16.09 8.31 -14.03
N LEU A 174 16.79 8.07 -12.93
CA LEU A 174 16.26 8.07 -11.58
C LEU A 174 16.36 9.48 -11.02
N LEU A 175 15.22 10.11 -10.82
CA LEU A 175 15.08 11.45 -10.25
C LEU A 175 14.65 11.31 -8.80
N LEU A 176 15.61 11.40 -7.88
CA LEU A 176 15.34 11.31 -6.44
C LEU A 176 15.25 12.71 -5.84
N LYS A 177 14.13 12.99 -5.17
CA LYS A 177 13.90 14.24 -4.48
C LYS A 177 14.17 14.06 -3.00
N TYR A 178 14.97 14.95 -2.44
CA TYR A 178 15.29 14.95 -1.02
C TYR A 178 14.84 16.24 -0.34
N HIS A 179 14.65 16.15 0.97
CA HIS A 179 14.41 17.30 1.83
C HIS A 179 15.50 17.35 2.90
N SER A 180 16.13 18.51 3.04
CA SER A 180 17.11 18.79 4.08
C SER A 180 16.64 19.95 4.94
N ASN A 181 16.73 19.82 6.27
CA ASN A 181 16.43 20.92 7.19
C ASN A 181 17.33 20.86 8.42
N LYS A 182 18.43 21.60 8.36
CA LYS A 182 19.49 21.65 9.38
C LYS A 182 19.02 22.17 10.75
N GLU A 183 17.86 22.81 10.84
CA GLU A 183 17.30 23.30 12.12
C GLU A 183 16.60 22.18 12.90
N ASN A 184 16.06 21.18 12.20
CA ASN A 184 15.23 20.13 12.79
C ASN A 184 15.91 18.76 12.86
N PHE A 185 16.77 18.43 11.89
CA PHE A 185 17.47 17.15 11.83
C PHE A 185 18.74 17.23 10.96
N GLU A 186 19.69 16.34 11.21
CA GLU A 186 20.91 16.20 10.42
C GLU A 186 20.75 15.09 9.37
N GLY A 187 21.16 15.36 8.13
CA GLY A 187 21.06 14.42 7.00
C GLY A 187 19.91 14.73 6.05
N TYR A 188 19.58 13.75 5.22
CA TYR A 188 18.66 13.91 4.09
C TYR A 188 17.53 12.89 4.16
N ARG A 189 16.31 13.34 3.87
CA ARG A 189 15.13 12.46 3.80
C ARG A 189 14.64 12.39 2.37
N ILE A 190 14.36 11.19 1.87
CA ILE A 190 13.82 11.01 0.53
C ILE A 190 12.31 11.34 0.57
N VAL A 191 11.89 12.23 -0.32
CA VAL A 191 10.52 12.74 -0.38
C VAL A 191 9.86 12.55 -1.74
N GLY A 192 10.62 12.09 -2.74
CA GLY A 192 10.07 11.75 -4.04
C GLY A 192 11.03 10.85 -4.82
N PHE A 193 10.43 9.99 -5.62
CA PHE A 193 11.08 9.06 -6.52
C PHE A 193 10.34 9.08 -7.87
N GLU A 194 10.98 9.68 -8.85
CA GLU A 194 10.49 9.79 -10.22
C GLU A 194 11.43 9.03 -11.16
N VAL A 195 10.88 8.38 -12.19
CA VAL A 195 11.64 7.62 -13.19
C VAL A 195 11.28 8.12 -14.58
N GLU A 196 12.30 8.46 -15.36
CA GLU A 196 12.18 8.79 -16.78
C GLU A 196 12.74 7.64 -17.62
N PRO A 197 11.89 6.81 -18.25
CA PRO A 197 12.35 5.70 -19.07
C PRO A 197 12.74 6.18 -20.48
N HIS A 198 13.85 5.67 -20.99
CA HIS A 198 14.35 5.96 -22.32
C HIS A 198 14.76 4.67 -23.04
N SER A 199 14.55 4.66 -24.36
CA SER A 199 15.04 3.61 -25.24
C SER A 199 16.22 4.18 -26.01
N MET A 200 17.42 3.64 -25.86
CA MET A 200 18.59 4.15 -26.58
C MET A 200 19.68 3.11 -26.78
N THR A 201 20.35 3.16 -27.93
CA THR A 201 21.59 2.39 -28.15
C THR A 201 22.76 3.21 -27.66
N GLN A 202 23.61 2.63 -26.81
CA GLN A 202 24.68 3.34 -26.11
C GLN A 202 26.04 2.84 -26.55
N ALA A 203 26.99 3.76 -26.74
CA ALA A 203 28.38 3.40 -26.88
C ALA A 203 28.95 3.01 -25.50
N ILE A 204 29.64 1.86 -25.44
CA ILE A 204 30.25 1.37 -24.20
C ILE A 204 31.76 1.42 -24.34
N ARG A 205 32.42 1.91 -23.30
CA ARG A 205 33.88 1.88 -23.16
C ARG A 205 34.25 1.08 -21.91
N LYS A 206 35.42 0.44 -21.93
CA LYS A 206 36.02 -0.10 -20.71
C LYS A 206 36.36 1.04 -19.75
N ASP A 207 35.94 0.89 -18.51
CA ASP A 207 36.22 1.82 -17.44
C ASP A 207 37.74 1.83 -17.16
N PRO A 208 38.40 3.01 -17.21
CA PRO A 208 39.82 3.11 -16.83
C PRO A 208 40.05 3.05 -15.32
N THR A 209 39.01 3.28 -14.50
CA THR A 209 39.09 3.32 -13.02
C THR A 209 38.80 1.99 -12.35
N GLU A 210 37.99 1.12 -12.96
CA GLU A 210 37.66 -0.20 -12.41
C GLU A 210 38.08 -1.34 -13.38
N PRO A 211 38.88 -2.33 -12.92
CA PRO A 211 39.29 -3.45 -13.77
C PRO A 211 38.08 -4.32 -14.12
N GLY A 212 37.58 -4.17 -15.36
CA GLY A 212 36.40 -4.89 -15.87
C GLY A 212 35.10 -4.07 -15.86
N GLY A 213 35.14 -2.85 -15.32
CA GLY A 213 34.01 -1.92 -15.37
C GLY A 213 33.70 -1.47 -16.80
N LEU A 214 32.45 -1.12 -17.05
CA LEU A 214 31.98 -0.57 -18.31
C LEU A 214 31.36 0.80 -18.05
N VAL A 215 31.76 1.80 -18.83
CA VAL A 215 31.18 3.14 -18.81
C VAL A 215 30.38 3.33 -20.08
N GLY A 216 29.11 3.68 -19.95
CA GLY A 216 28.25 4.03 -21.07
C GLY A 216 28.41 5.50 -21.43
N MET A 217 28.18 5.83 -22.70
CA MET A 217 28.04 7.22 -23.16
C MET A 217 26.60 7.44 -23.63
N CYS A 218 25.85 8.26 -22.89
CA CYS A 218 24.43 8.56 -23.13
C CYS A 218 24.21 9.98 -23.71
N GLN A 219 25.28 10.69 -24.09
CA GLN A 219 25.19 12.06 -24.60
C GLN A 219 24.83 12.10 -26.10
N GLU A 220 24.24 13.22 -26.53
CA GLU A 220 23.89 13.48 -27.92
C GLU A 220 25.12 13.34 -28.84
N GLY A 221 25.01 12.46 -29.84
CA GLY A 221 26.10 12.10 -30.76
C GLY A 221 26.77 10.75 -30.48
N ALA A 222 26.68 10.22 -29.25
CA ALA A 222 27.20 8.90 -28.88
C ALA A 222 26.10 7.85 -28.60
N ALA A 223 24.85 8.29 -28.46
CA ALA A 223 23.69 7.42 -28.30
C ALA A 223 22.62 7.70 -29.37
N THR A 224 22.00 6.65 -29.92
CA THR A 224 20.83 6.79 -30.78
C THR A 224 19.56 6.64 -29.93
N PRO A 225 18.55 7.51 -30.09
CA PRO A 225 17.41 7.63 -29.17
C PRO A 225 16.36 6.51 -29.31
N VAL A 226 16.75 5.39 -29.89
CA VAL A 226 15.86 4.29 -30.21
C VAL A 226 16.64 2.99 -30.13
N PHE A 227 16.22 2.07 -29.25
CA PHE A 227 16.71 0.70 -29.19
C PHE A 227 15.63 -0.25 -29.70
N ASP A 228 15.75 -0.67 -30.96
CA ASP A 228 14.87 -1.67 -31.58
C ASP A 228 15.37 -3.08 -31.23
N ILE A 229 14.51 -3.87 -30.59
CA ILE A 229 14.84 -5.21 -30.10
C ILE A 229 15.17 -6.20 -31.24
N ASP A 230 14.64 -5.97 -32.43
CA ASP A 230 14.82 -6.88 -33.56
C ASP A 230 16.16 -6.69 -34.26
N LEU A 231 16.73 -5.49 -34.15
CA LEU A 231 17.99 -5.12 -34.80
C LEU A 231 19.24 -5.45 -33.98
N HIS A 232 19.09 -5.87 -32.73
CA HIS A 232 20.20 -6.10 -31.81
C HIS A 232 20.16 -7.50 -31.20
N ASP A 233 21.33 -8.12 -31.04
CA ASP A 233 21.50 -9.44 -30.41
C ASP A 233 21.84 -9.33 -28.91
N GLU A 234 22.05 -8.11 -28.43
CA GLU A 234 22.41 -7.82 -27.05
C GLU A 234 21.75 -6.53 -26.59
N ILE A 235 21.37 -6.49 -25.31
CA ILE A 235 20.79 -5.33 -24.64
C ILE A 235 21.69 -4.91 -23.50
N VAL A 236 21.86 -3.60 -23.37
CA VAL A 236 22.69 -2.99 -22.33
C VAL A 236 21.77 -2.14 -21.49
N PHE A 237 21.72 -2.44 -20.20
CA PHE A 237 20.96 -1.67 -19.24
C PHE A 237 21.87 -0.65 -18.57
N THR A 238 21.42 0.59 -18.54
CA THR A 238 22.13 1.70 -17.92
C THR A 238 21.16 2.59 -17.16
N TYR A 239 21.71 3.41 -16.26
CA TYR A 239 20.91 4.34 -15.50
C TYR A 239 21.66 5.62 -15.16
N ASP A 240 20.86 6.65 -14.92
CA ASP A 240 21.26 7.93 -14.37
C ASP A 240 20.67 8.08 -12.98
N VAL A 241 21.40 8.74 -12.08
CA VAL A 241 20.94 9.14 -10.75
C VAL A 241 21.07 10.65 -10.65
N GLN A 242 19.97 11.34 -10.40
CA GLN A 242 19.95 12.77 -10.14
C GLN A 242 19.21 13.07 -8.84
N TRP A 243 19.91 13.76 -7.94
CA TRP A 243 19.38 14.26 -6.68
C TRP A 243 18.93 15.71 -6.81
N ASN A 244 17.65 15.96 -6.52
CA ASN A 244 17.05 17.28 -6.55
C ASN A 244 16.52 17.66 -5.16
N ASP A 245 16.83 18.87 -4.68
CA ASP A 245 16.24 19.39 -3.45
C ASP A 245 14.75 19.71 -3.65
N SER A 246 13.94 19.44 -2.63
CA SER A 246 12.50 19.69 -2.63
C SER A 246 12.05 20.32 -1.32
N PRO A 247 11.18 21.36 -1.38
CA PRO A 247 10.60 21.98 -0.19
C PRO A 247 9.57 21.08 0.51
N GLN A 248 9.19 19.95 -0.09
CA GLN A 248 8.19 19.03 0.44
C GLN A 248 8.67 18.36 1.73
N ARG A 249 7.84 18.36 2.76
CA ARG A 249 8.15 17.69 4.03
C ARG A 249 7.92 16.18 3.89
N TRP A 250 8.68 15.39 4.64
CA TRP A 250 8.55 13.92 4.67
C TRP A 250 7.12 13.45 4.95
N ALA A 251 6.40 14.08 5.88
CA ALA A 251 5.01 13.70 6.19
C ALA A 251 4.03 13.83 5.02
N SER A 252 4.31 14.73 4.06
CA SER A 252 3.48 14.96 2.86
C SER A 252 3.99 14.24 1.62
N ARG A 253 5.04 13.41 1.73
CA ARG A 253 5.74 12.80 0.57
C ARG A 253 4.82 11.94 -0.31
N TRP A 254 3.82 11.30 0.30
CA TRP A 254 2.85 10.44 -0.37
C TRP A 254 1.74 11.19 -1.13
N ASP A 255 1.54 12.49 -0.87
CA ASP A 255 0.43 13.24 -1.45
C ASP A 255 0.44 13.27 -2.98
N ASN A 256 1.63 13.26 -3.59
CA ASN A 256 1.76 13.24 -5.04
C ASN A 256 1.36 11.87 -5.62
N TYR A 257 1.64 10.78 -4.89
CA TYR A 257 1.35 9.40 -5.31
C TYR A 257 -0.12 9.03 -5.16
N LEU A 258 -0.79 9.55 -4.13
CA LEU A 258 -2.22 9.31 -3.91
C LEU A 258 -3.11 10.03 -4.94
N LYS A 259 -2.61 11.12 -5.54
CA LYS A 259 -3.32 11.86 -6.60
C LYS A 259 -3.23 11.17 -7.97
N MET A 260 -2.33 10.20 -8.15
CA MET A 260 -2.03 9.53 -9.42
C MET A 260 -3.14 8.58 -9.87
N THR A 261 -3.73 7.87 -8.90
CA THR A 261 -4.93 7.09 -9.13
C THR A 261 -6.05 8.09 -9.36
N GLY A 262 -6.36 8.38 -10.62
CA GLY A 262 -7.49 9.22 -11.03
C GLY A 262 -8.77 8.69 -10.40
N GLY A 263 -9.04 9.14 -9.18
CA GLY A 263 -10.11 8.66 -8.34
C GLY A 263 -11.41 9.24 -8.84
N GLN A 264 -11.88 8.76 -9.99
CA GLN A 264 -13.30 8.82 -10.28
C GLN A 264 -13.97 7.91 -9.26
N ILE A 265 -14.35 8.51 -8.13
CA ILE A 265 -15.20 7.88 -7.13
C ILE A 265 -16.33 7.22 -7.92
N HIS A 266 -16.45 5.89 -7.80
CA HIS A 266 -17.53 5.14 -8.44
C HIS A 266 -18.84 5.47 -7.73
N TRP A 267 -19.33 6.69 -7.91
CA TRP A 267 -20.55 7.25 -7.32
C TRP A 267 -21.75 6.34 -7.56
N PHE A 268 -21.75 5.62 -8.68
CA PHE A 268 -22.76 4.63 -8.99
C PHE A 268 -22.84 3.50 -7.95
N SER A 269 -21.69 2.94 -7.53
CA SER A 269 -21.64 1.88 -6.52
C SER A 269 -22.05 2.37 -5.14
N ILE A 270 -21.62 3.58 -4.76
CA ILE A 270 -21.98 4.20 -3.47
C ILE A 270 -23.48 4.46 -3.42
N LEU A 271 -24.05 5.09 -4.46
CA LEU A 271 -25.47 5.39 -4.53
C LEU A 271 -26.32 4.12 -4.52
N ASN A 272 -25.90 3.08 -5.26
CA ASN A 272 -26.58 1.79 -5.26
C ASN A 272 -26.57 1.13 -3.87
N SER A 273 -25.43 1.14 -3.19
CA SER A 273 -25.33 0.58 -1.83
C SER A 273 -26.18 1.36 -0.81
N LEU A 274 -26.23 2.69 -0.92
CA LEU A 274 -27.03 3.56 -0.06
C LEU A 274 -28.53 3.35 -0.27
N LEU A 275 -28.97 3.19 -1.53
CA LEU A 275 -30.38 2.92 -1.85
C LEU A 275 -30.83 1.56 -1.29
N ILE A 276 -30.02 0.51 -1.45
CA ILE A 276 -30.31 -0.81 -0.89
C ILE A 276 -30.39 -0.75 0.64
N MET A 277 -29.46 -0.04 1.29
CA MET A 277 -29.45 0.12 2.75
C MET A 277 -30.72 0.83 3.24
N LEU A 278 -31.10 1.94 2.60
CA LEU A 278 -32.31 2.69 2.96
C LEU A 278 -33.57 1.83 2.77
N PHE A 279 -33.68 1.09 1.67
CA PHE A 279 -34.83 0.23 1.41
C PHE A 279 -34.95 -0.90 2.43
N LEU A 280 -33.84 -1.59 2.75
CA LEU A 280 -33.83 -2.65 3.76
C LEU A 280 -34.17 -2.10 5.15
N SER A 281 -33.61 -0.95 5.54
CA SER A 281 -33.96 -0.31 6.81
C SER A 281 -35.43 0.11 6.86
N GLY A 282 -35.97 0.63 5.76
CA GLY A 282 -37.36 1.05 5.65
C GLY A 282 -38.33 -0.13 5.72
N MET A 283 -37.99 -1.25 5.08
CA MET A 283 -38.77 -2.49 5.15
C MET A 283 -38.79 -3.04 6.58
N VAL A 284 -37.64 -3.10 7.25
CA VAL A 284 -37.55 -3.55 8.65
C VAL A 284 -38.32 -2.61 9.57
N ALA A 285 -38.19 -1.29 9.40
CA ALA A 285 -38.94 -0.30 10.15
C ALA A 285 -40.45 -0.42 9.93
N MET A 286 -40.90 -0.65 8.69
CA MET A 286 -42.32 -0.85 8.38
C MET A 286 -42.87 -2.13 9.02
N ILE A 287 -42.11 -3.24 8.99
CA ILE A 287 -42.49 -4.48 9.68
C ILE A 287 -42.57 -4.24 11.20
N LEU A 288 -41.59 -3.55 11.77
CA LEU A 288 -41.54 -3.24 13.20
C LEU A 288 -42.68 -2.31 13.63
N LEU A 289 -42.95 -1.25 12.87
CA LEU A 289 -44.07 -0.34 13.13
C LEU A 289 -45.41 -1.04 12.97
N ARG A 290 -45.58 -1.87 11.93
CA ARG A 290 -46.81 -2.62 11.70
C ARG A 290 -47.08 -3.63 12.82
N THR A 291 -46.04 -4.32 13.29
CA THR A 291 -46.16 -5.25 14.43
C THR A 291 -46.46 -4.51 15.72
N LEU A 292 -45.74 -3.41 15.99
CA LEU A 292 -45.95 -2.57 17.17
C LEU A 292 -47.36 -1.95 17.20
N TYR A 293 -47.84 -1.38 16.09
CA TYR A 293 -49.19 -0.81 16.02
C TYR A 293 -50.27 -1.87 16.24
N ARG A 294 -50.14 -3.03 15.58
CA ARG A 294 -51.08 -4.16 15.76
C ARG A 294 -51.11 -4.65 17.20
N ASP A 295 -49.94 -4.71 17.83
CA ASP A 295 -49.85 -5.14 19.22
C ASP A 295 -50.49 -4.08 20.14
N ILE A 296 -50.23 -2.77 19.94
CA ILE A 296 -50.85 -1.69 20.72
C ILE A 296 -52.38 -1.68 20.59
N THR A 297 -52.93 -1.78 19.38
CA THR A 297 -54.41 -1.81 19.22
C THR A 297 -55.01 -3.01 19.92
N LYS A 298 -54.39 -4.19 19.81
CA LYS A 298 -54.81 -5.38 20.55
C LYS A 298 -54.74 -5.18 22.07
N TYR A 299 -53.71 -4.52 22.60
CA TYR A 299 -53.62 -4.22 24.02
C TYR A 299 -54.66 -3.19 24.47
N ASN A 300 -54.98 -2.19 23.66
CA ASN A 300 -56.01 -1.18 23.98
C ASN A 300 -57.42 -1.79 24.00
N GLU A 301 -57.72 -2.74 23.10
CA GLU A 301 -58.98 -3.50 23.12
C GLU A 301 -59.10 -4.41 24.36
N LEU A 302 -57.97 -4.96 24.84
CA LEU A 302 -57.91 -5.78 26.06
C LEU A 302 -57.97 -4.94 27.35
N ALA A 303 -57.56 -3.67 27.33
CA ALA A 303 -57.66 -2.76 28.47
C ALA A 303 -59.13 -2.41 28.82
N THR A 304 -60.06 -2.51 27.86
CA THR A 304 -61.51 -2.43 28.12
C THR A 304 -62.12 -3.72 28.67
N ALA A 305 -61.35 -4.82 28.74
CA ALA A 305 -61.74 -6.13 29.27
C ALA A 305 -60.85 -6.51 30.47
N GLU A 306 -60.74 -5.58 31.43
CA GLU A 306 -59.82 -5.52 32.57
C GLU A 306 -60.02 -6.63 33.63
N GLU A 307 -59.94 -7.92 33.26
CA GLU A 307 -59.83 -9.00 34.27
C GLU A 307 -59.21 -10.33 33.79
N ALA A 308 -58.84 -10.49 32.50
CA ALA A 308 -58.33 -11.77 31.98
C ALA A 308 -56.91 -11.74 31.36
N ALA A 309 -56.22 -10.60 31.33
CA ALA A 309 -54.97 -10.44 30.58
C ALA A 309 -53.71 -10.18 31.43
N GLU A 310 -53.74 -10.40 32.75
CA GLU A 310 -52.56 -10.24 33.61
C GLU A 310 -51.43 -11.26 33.34
N GLU A 311 -51.59 -12.21 32.41
CA GLU A 311 -50.62 -13.31 32.23
C GLU A 311 -49.92 -13.44 30.87
N THR A 312 -50.03 -12.48 29.92
CA THR A 312 -49.32 -12.66 28.63
C THR A 312 -48.60 -11.40 28.13
N GLY A 313 -47.28 -11.51 27.92
CA GLY A 313 -46.48 -10.53 27.20
C GLY A 313 -45.16 -10.13 27.86
N TRP A 314 -44.42 -9.24 27.20
CA TRP A 314 -43.10 -8.72 27.59
C TRP A 314 -43.03 -8.05 28.99
N LYS A 315 -44.18 -7.78 29.62
CA LYS A 315 -44.26 -7.32 31.02
C LYS A 315 -43.91 -8.42 32.05
N LEU A 316 -44.22 -9.68 31.77
CA LEU A 316 -43.78 -10.82 32.60
C LEU A 316 -42.29 -11.13 32.44
N LEU A 317 -41.72 -10.73 31.28
CA LEU A 317 -40.30 -10.88 31.00
C LEU A 317 -39.41 -10.12 31.99
N HIS A 318 -39.88 -9.04 32.64
CA HIS A 318 -39.07 -8.38 33.68
C HIS A 318 -38.72 -9.33 34.85
N GLY A 319 -39.57 -10.32 35.14
CA GLY A 319 -39.32 -11.36 36.14
C GLY A 319 -38.45 -12.52 35.62
N ASP A 320 -38.54 -12.82 34.32
CA ASP A 320 -37.75 -13.88 33.66
C ASP A 320 -36.37 -13.43 33.16
N VAL A 321 -36.12 -12.11 33.03
CA VAL A 321 -34.81 -11.53 32.67
C VAL A 321 -33.73 -11.92 33.68
N PHE A 322 -34.09 -12.17 34.94
CA PHE A 322 -33.17 -12.64 35.97
C PHE A 322 -33.03 -14.17 36.03
N ARG A 323 -33.78 -14.91 35.22
CA ARG A 323 -33.73 -16.37 35.21
C ARG A 323 -32.53 -16.84 34.40
N LYS A 324 -31.67 -17.64 35.02
CA LYS A 324 -30.48 -18.19 34.36
C LYS A 324 -30.91 -19.03 33.14
N PRO A 325 -30.47 -18.70 31.91
CA PRO A 325 -30.84 -19.46 30.73
C PRO A 325 -30.21 -20.85 30.76
N ARG A 326 -30.90 -21.84 30.16
CA ARG A 326 -30.46 -23.25 30.06
C ARG A 326 -28.99 -23.38 29.60
N HIS A 327 -28.56 -22.52 28.68
CA HIS A 327 -27.19 -22.48 28.15
C HIS A 327 -26.45 -21.17 28.46
N SER A 328 -26.56 -20.68 29.69
CA SER A 328 -25.87 -19.46 30.17
C SER A 328 -24.38 -19.36 29.82
N LYS A 329 -23.65 -20.48 29.82
CA LYS A 329 -22.23 -20.50 29.45
C LYS A 329 -22.00 -20.17 27.97
N LEU A 330 -22.76 -20.77 27.06
CA LEU A 330 -22.65 -20.51 25.62
C LEU A 330 -23.05 -19.07 25.29
N LEU A 331 -24.14 -18.59 25.91
CA LEU A 331 -24.58 -17.20 25.74
C LEU A 331 -23.50 -16.22 26.21
N ALA A 332 -22.90 -16.45 27.38
CA ALA A 332 -21.83 -15.61 27.91
C ALA A 332 -20.59 -15.60 27.00
N VAL A 333 -20.23 -16.75 26.41
CA VAL A 333 -19.14 -16.85 25.43
C VAL A 333 -19.50 -16.07 24.16
N SER A 334 -20.69 -16.25 23.59
CA SER A 334 -21.09 -15.54 22.37
C SER A 334 -21.18 -14.03 22.57
N VAL A 335 -21.70 -13.57 23.71
CA VAL A 335 -21.77 -12.14 24.05
C VAL A 335 -20.36 -11.59 24.30
N GLY A 336 -19.53 -12.31 25.05
CA GLY A 336 -18.14 -11.92 25.30
C GLY A 336 -17.34 -11.78 24.00
N SER A 337 -17.40 -12.78 23.13
CA SER A 337 -16.76 -12.76 21.81
C SER A 337 -17.33 -11.65 20.91
N GLY A 338 -18.65 -11.46 20.93
CA GLY A 338 -19.31 -10.38 20.16
C GLY A 338 -18.85 -9.00 20.60
N VAL A 339 -18.78 -8.74 21.91
CA VAL A 339 -18.27 -7.48 22.47
C VAL A 339 -16.78 -7.29 22.16
N GLN A 340 -15.97 -8.35 22.21
CA GLN A 340 -14.56 -8.29 21.84
C GLN A 340 -14.37 -7.94 20.36
N ILE A 341 -15.10 -8.59 19.45
CA ILE A 341 -15.05 -8.30 18.01
C ILE A 341 -15.52 -6.87 17.75
N LEU A 342 -16.61 -6.44 18.38
CA LEU A 342 -17.12 -5.07 18.23
C LEU A 342 -16.11 -4.04 18.73
N GLY A 343 -15.49 -4.28 19.89
CA GLY A 343 -14.42 -3.44 20.41
C GLY A 343 -13.22 -3.37 19.47
N MET A 344 -12.78 -4.51 18.95
CA MET A 344 -11.69 -4.58 17.96
C MET A 344 -12.04 -3.78 16.69
N CYS A 345 -13.25 -3.94 16.16
CA CYS A 345 -13.72 -3.19 14.99
C CYS A 345 -13.72 -1.68 15.24
N VAL A 346 -14.24 -1.24 16.38
CA VAL A 346 -14.31 0.20 16.74
C VAL A 346 -12.91 0.79 16.88
N VAL A 347 -12.02 0.12 17.62
CA VAL A 347 -10.64 0.58 17.81
C VAL A 347 -9.91 0.65 16.46
N THR A 348 -10.05 -0.39 15.62
CA THR A 348 -9.46 -0.41 14.27
C THR A 348 -9.99 0.74 13.41
N LEU A 349 -11.30 1.02 13.47
CA LEU A 349 -11.91 2.12 12.72
C LEU A 349 -11.44 3.49 13.23
N VAL A 350 -11.24 3.67 14.53
CA VAL A 350 -10.65 4.90 15.10
C VAL A 350 -9.21 5.07 14.61
N PHE A 351 -8.38 4.03 14.63
CA PHE A 351 -7.02 4.09 14.08
C PHE A 351 -7.01 4.40 12.57
N ALA A 352 -7.99 3.88 11.82
CA ALA A 352 -8.15 4.20 10.41
C ALA A 352 -8.56 5.67 10.19
N LEU A 353 -9.53 6.19 10.95
CA LEU A 353 -9.99 7.57 10.88
C LEU A 353 -8.92 8.58 11.28
N LEU A 354 -8.09 8.23 12.27
CA LEU A 354 -6.91 9.03 12.66
C LEU A 354 -5.77 8.96 11.63
N GLY A 355 -5.90 8.12 10.59
CA GLY A 355 -4.94 8.03 9.49
C GLY A 355 -3.74 7.13 9.78
N PHE A 356 -3.66 6.48 10.95
CA PHE A 356 -2.56 5.57 11.30
C PHE A 356 -2.53 4.30 10.45
N LEU A 357 -3.66 3.92 9.85
CA LEU A 357 -3.76 2.80 8.91
C LEU A 357 -3.74 3.24 7.43
N SER A 358 -3.51 4.54 7.15
CA SER A 358 -3.44 5.05 5.78
C SER A 358 -2.22 4.47 5.06
N PRO A 359 -2.34 4.00 3.80
CA PRO A 359 -1.20 3.60 2.98
C PRO A 359 -0.12 4.70 2.87
N ALA A 360 -0.50 5.97 3.08
CA ALA A 360 0.37 7.13 3.09
C ALA A 360 1.34 7.20 4.29
N HIS A 361 1.08 6.43 5.35
CA HIS A 361 1.93 6.34 6.55
C HIS A 361 2.73 5.02 6.59
N ARG A 362 2.68 4.23 5.52
CA ARG A 362 3.59 3.09 5.27
C ARG A 362 4.97 3.55 4.82
#